data_AF-A0A0F9I9X7-F1
#
_entry.id   AF-A0A0F9I9X7-F1
#
_cell.length_a   1.000
_cell.length_b   1.000
_cell.length_c   1.000
_cell.angle_alpha   90.00
_cell.angle_beta   90.00
_cell.angle_gamma   90.00
#
_symmetry.space_group_name_H-M   'P 1'
#
loop_
_entity.id
_entity.type
_entity.pdbx_description
1 polymer ?
#
loop_
_entity_poly.entity_id
_entity_poly.type
_entity_poly.pdbx_seq_one_letter_code
_entity_poly.pdbx_strand_id
1 'polypeptide(L)'
;NWWEQVKPLASPEVFARIAALHTTVPIIFATARTISGGDSTQMQTIRWLEAQGIERPLVITRTSRAANGHSDKSDLAEIFQPRLVIDDAPDTVRKFARKGVTVLVPPWPYTEGLDKEFPNNVYRMPVLDALRFVG
;
A
#
# COMPACT_ATOMS: atom_id res chain seq x y z
N ASN A 1 8.21 12.19 16.42
CA ASN A 1 7.63 11.65 15.17
C ASN A 1 6.21 11.18 15.44
N TRP A 2 5.18 11.93 15.03
CA TRP A 2 3.77 11.55 15.28
C TRP A 2 3.43 10.14 14.75
N TRP A 3 4.06 9.74 13.64
CA TRP A 3 3.84 8.45 12.96
C TRP A 3 4.28 7.22 13.76
N GLU A 4 5.27 7.35 14.63
CA GLU A 4 5.68 6.26 15.53
C GLU A 4 4.61 5.97 16.59
N GLN A 5 3.64 6.88 16.77
CA GLN A 5 2.57 6.80 17.76
C GLN A 5 1.20 6.46 17.14
N VAL A 6 1.11 6.38 15.80
CA VAL A 6 -0.13 6.03 15.11
C VAL A 6 -0.38 4.54 15.26
N LYS A 7 -1.52 4.20 15.90
CA LYS A 7 -1.97 2.82 15.96
C LYS A 7 -2.32 2.33 14.55
N PRO A 8 -1.80 1.17 14.11
CA PRO A 8 -2.18 0.60 12.84
C PRO A 8 -3.67 0.26 12.83
N LEU A 9 -4.33 0.44 11.68
CA LEU A 9 -5.69 -0.06 11.45
C LEU A 9 -5.69 -1.58 11.22
N ALA A 10 -4.58 -2.12 10.71
CA ALA A 10 -4.39 -3.55 10.52
C ALA A 10 -4.05 -4.24 11.85
N SER A 11 -4.54 -5.48 12.04
CA SER A 11 -4.19 -6.29 13.20
C SER A 11 -2.70 -6.72 13.16
N PRO A 12 -2.10 -7.06 14.30
CA PRO A 12 -0.73 -7.61 14.36
C PRO A 12 -0.50 -8.81 13.43
N GLU A 13 -1.52 -9.64 13.23
CA GLU A 13 -1.49 -10.80 12.35
C GLU A 13 -1.21 -10.44 10.88
N VAL A 14 -1.70 -9.28 10.41
CA VAL A 14 -1.39 -8.78 9.07
C VAL A 14 0.10 -8.55 8.92
N PHE A 15 0.73 -7.90 9.90
CA PHE A 15 2.16 -7.62 9.85
C PHE A 15 2.99 -8.89 9.95
N ALA A 16 2.61 -9.83 10.81
CA ALA A 16 3.26 -11.15 10.89
C ALA A 16 3.18 -11.89 9.54
N ARG A 17 2.02 -11.83 8.86
CA ARG A 17 1.86 -12.44 7.54
C ARG A 17 2.70 -11.73 6.47
N ILE A 18 2.74 -10.41 6.46
CA ILE A 18 3.58 -9.63 5.54
C ILE A 18 5.06 -9.94 5.78
N ALA A 19 5.51 -9.98 7.03
CA ALA A 19 6.89 -10.30 7.39
C ALA A 19 7.28 -11.70 6.90
N ALA A 20 6.42 -12.70 7.09
CA ALA A 20 6.63 -14.04 6.57
C ALA A 20 6.70 -14.06 5.03
N LEU A 21 5.76 -13.39 4.35
CA LEU A 21 5.70 -13.37 2.89
C LEU A 21 6.84 -12.58 2.24
N HIS A 22 7.31 -11.50 2.85
CA HIS A 22 8.37 -10.65 2.30
C HIS A 22 9.68 -11.42 2.09
N THR A 23 9.87 -12.55 2.79
CA THR A 23 11.04 -13.43 2.62
C THR A 23 11.01 -14.29 1.36
N THR A 24 9.82 -14.50 0.77
CA THR A 24 9.61 -15.41 -0.39
C THR A 24 8.95 -14.72 -1.58
N VAL A 25 8.24 -13.62 -1.33
CA VAL A 25 7.53 -12.80 -2.31
C VAL A 25 8.11 -11.39 -2.25
N PRO A 26 8.57 -10.81 -3.37
CA PRO A 26 8.98 -9.41 -3.40
C PRO A 26 7.78 -8.50 -3.09
N ILE A 27 7.86 -7.73 -2.01
CA ILE A 27 6.84 -6.75 -1.62
C ILE A 27 7.44 -5.35 -1.70
N ILE A 28 6.74 -4.45 -2.38
CA ILE A 28 7.11 -3.04 -2.49
C ILE A 28 6.12 -2.22 -1.67
N PHE A 29 6.61 -1.45 -0.71
CA PHE A 29 5.79 -0.52 0.06
C PHE A 29 5.83 0.85 -0.63
N ALA A 30 4.75 1.21 -1.30
CA ALA A 30 4.65 2.47 -2.04
C ALA A 30 3.85 3.53 -1.26
N THR A 31 4.45 4.69 -1.02
CA THR A 31 3.80 5.77 -0.26
C THR A 31 3.92 7.14 -0.95
N ALA A 32 2.85 7.92 -0.80
CA ALA A 32 2.64 9.26 -1.35
C ALA A 32 2.99 10.39 -0.36
N ARG A 33 3.46 10.01 0.83
CA ARG A 33 3.58 10.91 1.98
C ARG A 33 4.52 12.09 1.67
N THR A 34 4.05 13.29 1.93
CA THR A 34 4.87 14.51 1.89
C THR A 34 5.89 14.51 3.02
N ILE A 35 7.03 15.17 2.81
CA ILE A 35 8.05 15.34 3.85
C ILE A 35 7.44 16.20 4.97
N SER A 36 7.45 15.68 6.20
CA SER A 36 7.12 16.45 7.40
C SER A 36 8.33 16.45 8.34
N GLY A 37 9.08 17.56 8.36
CA GLY A 37 10.16 17.94 9.29
C GLY A 37 11.02 16.83 9.92
N GLY A 38 12.32 16.79 9.59
CA GLY A 38 13.27 15.79 10.11
C GLY A 38 13.63 14.74 9.05
N ASP A 39 13.79 13.47 9.47
CA ASP A 39 14.13 12.33 8.59
C ASP A 39 13.20 12.23 7.36
N SER A 40 13.71 11.68 6.25
CA SER A 40 12.90 11.49 5.05
C SER A 40 11.68 10.59 5.33
N THR A 41 10.56 10.87 4.64
CA THR A 41 9.35 10.03 4.66
C THR A 41 9.66 8.54 4.45
N GLN A 42 10.63 8.26 3.59
CA GLN A 42 11.09 6.91 3.31
C GLN A 42 11.66 6.27 4.58
N MET A 43 12.60 6.95 5.26
CA MET A 43 13.22 6.44 6.48
C MET A 43 12.21 6.25 7.61
N GLN A 44 11.28 7.19 7.78
CA GLN A 44 10.22 7.05 8.79
C GLN A 44 9.33 5.83 8.52
N THR A 45 9.01 5.58 7.24
CA THR A 45 8.20 4.42 6.84
C THR A 45 8.98 3.12 7.03
N ILE A 46 10.28 3.10 6.71
CA ILE A 46 11.16 1.94 6.95
C ILE A 46 11.15 1.59 8.43
N ARG A 47 11.48 2.55 9.31
CA ARG A 47 11.54 2.30 10.76
C ARG A 47 10.20 1.84 11.33
N TRP A 48 9.10 2.42 10.86
CA TRP A 48 7.77 2.00 11.29
C TRP A 48 7.46 0.56 10.88
N LEU A 49 7.79 0.15 9.65
CA LEU A 49 7.60 -1.22 9.15
C LEU A 49 8.51 -2.21 9.89
N GLU A 50 9.77 -1.84 10.15
CA GLU A 50 10.71 -2.64 10.94
C GLU A 50 10.20 -2.84 12.38
N ALA A 51 9.59 -1.82 12.99
CA ALA A 51 8.93 -1.95 14.29
C ALA A 51 7.71 -2.89 14.28
N GLN A 52 7.14 -3.18 13.10
CA GLN A 52 6.10 -4.22 12.94
C GLN A 52 6.68 -5.61 12.63
N GLY A 53 8.01 -5.77 12.59
CA GLY A 53 8.69 -7.04 12.31
C GLY A 53 8.98 -7.30 10.83
N ILE A 54 8.81 -6.31 9.94
CA ILE A 54 9.14 -6.45 8.52
C ILE A 54 10.59 -6.02 8.32
N GLU A 55 11.49 -6.99 8.15
CA GLU A 55 12.92 -6.71 7.99
C GLU A 55 13.26 -6.16 6.59
N ARG A 56 14.11 -5.13 6.55
CA ARG A 56 14.67 -4.52 5.32
C ARG A 56 13.59 -4.21 4.26
N PRO A 57 12.52 -3.48 4.59
CA PRO A 57 11.41 -3.23 3.67
C PRO A 57 11.86 -2.36 2.50
N LEU A 58 11.50 -2.76 1.27
CA LEU A 58 11.69 -1.90 0.10
C LEU A 58 10.59 -0.84 0.06
N VAL A 59 10.92 0.38 0.49
CA VAL A 59 9.99 1.51 0.48
C VAL A 59 10.29 2.43 -0.70
N ILE A 60 9.28 2.68 -1.54
CA ILE A 60 9.33 3.68 -2.61
C ILE A 60 8.43 4.85 -2.22
N THR A 61 9.04 6.02 -2.07
CA THR A 61 8.31 7.29 -1.94
C THR A 61 8.17 7.91 -3.31
N ARG A 62 6.94 8.10 -3.78
CA ARG A 62 6.66 8.89 -4.99
C ARG A 62 6.09 10.23 -4.56
N THR A 63 6.90 11.27 -4.72
CA THR A 63 6.54 12.68 -4.50
C THR A 63 6.48 13.45 -5.81
N SER A 64 6.20 12.80 -6.95
CA SER A 64 5.86 13.56 -8.14
C SER A 64 4.43 14.06 -7.93
N ARG A 65 4.30 15.27 -7.34
CA ARG A 65 3.09 16.06 -7.52
C ARG A 65 2.85 16.10 -9.02
N ALA A 66 1.88 15.35 -9.52
CA ALA A 66 1.24 15.75 -10.75
C ALA A 66 0.71 17.18 -10.53
N ALA A 67 0.56 17.99 -11.57
CA ALA A 67 0.23 19.43 -11.46
C ALA A 67 -1.04 19.73 -10.61
N ASN A 68 -1.83 18.70 -10.31
CA ASN A 68 -3.02 18.64 -9.47
C ASN A 68 -2.78 18.17 -8.01
N GLY A 69 -1.54 18.04 -7.53
CA GLY A 69 -1.21 17.80 -6.11
C GLY A 69 -1.27 16.34 -5.64
N HIS A 70 -1.59 15.38 -6.50
CA HIS A 70 -1.61 13.95 -6.17
C HIS A 70 -0.36 13.23 -6.70
N SER A 71 0.21 12.33 -5.91
CA SER A 71 1.27 11.43 -6.39
C SER A 71 0.65 10.26 -7.12
N ASP A 72 1.06 10.03 -8.37
CA ASP A 72 0.61 8.87 -9.11
C ASP A 72 1.50 7.65 -8.80
N LYS A 73 0.97 6.71 -7.99
CA LYS A 73 1.65 5.43 -7.73
C LYS A 73 1.48 4.46 -8.91
N SER A 74 0.56 4.71 -9.85
CA SER A 74 0.21 3.73 -10.88
C SER A 74 1.30 3.52 -11.94
N ASP A 75 2.25 4.43 -12.08
CA ASP A 75 3.47 4.23 -12.90
C ASP A 75 4.29 3.02 -12.40
N LEU A 76 4.18 2.66 -11.12
CA LEU A 76 4.83 1.47 -10.57
C LEU A 76 4.30 0.19 -11.25
N ALA A 77 3.09 0.22 -11.82
CA ALA A 77 2.56 -0.90 -12.58
C ALA A 77 3.42 -1.22 -13.82
N GLU A 78 3.97 -0.20 -14.48
CA GLU A 78 4.77 -0.37 -15.70
C GLU A 78 6.18 -0.85 -15.37
N ILE A 79 6.75 -0.37 -14.26
CA ILE A 79 8.12 -0.68 -13.84
C ILE A 79 8.19 -2.08 -13.21
N PHE A 80 7.26 -2.39 -12.31
CA PHE A 80 7.33 -3.57 -11.45
C PHE A 80 6.33 -4.67 -11.84
N GLN A 81 5.34 -4.36 -12.67
CA GLN A 81 4.31 -5.30 -13.12
C GLN A 81 3.75 -6.15 -11.96
N PRO A 82 3.23 -5.49 -10.89
CA PRO A 82 2.79 -6.21 -9.70
C PRO A 82 1.61 -7.13 -10.04
N ARG A 83 1.66 -8.36 -9.52
CA ARG A 83 0.54 -9.31 -9.61
C ARG A 83 -0.68 -8.85 -8.81
N LEU A 84 -0.44 -8.09 -7.74
CA LEU A 84 -1.43 -7.64 -6.80
C LEU A 84 -1.05 -6.27 -6.23
N VAL A 85 -2.03 -5.38 -6.09
CA VAL A 85 -1.89 -4.12 -5.34
C VAL A 85 -2.90 -4.10 -4.20
N ILE A 86 -2.47 -3.66 -3.02
CA ILE A 86 -3.34 -3.39 -1.88
C ILE A 86 -3.26 -1.89 -1.61
N ASP A 87 -4.34 -1.15 -1.85
CA ASP A 87 -4.40 0.31 -1.64
C ASP A 87 -5.86 0.71 -1.35
N ASP A 88 -6.03 1.76 -0.55
CA ASP A 88 -7.32 2.27 -0.09
C ASP A 88 -7.71 3.61 -0.72
N ALA A 89 -6.81 4.25 -1.47
CA ALA A 89 -7.09 5.52 -2.13
C ALA A 89 -7.85 5.29 -3.44
N PRO A 90 -9.10 5.79 -3.60
CA PRO A 90 -9.95 5.49 -4.76
C PRO A 90 -9.30 5.81 -6.12
N ASP A 91 -8.55 6.92 -6.20
CA ASP A 91 -7.86 7.31 -7.45
C ASP A 91 -6.74 6.32 -7.80
N THR A 92 -5.91 5.95 -6.82
CA THR A 92 -4.85 4.95 -6.99
C THR A 92 -5.42 3.60 -7.42
N VAL A 93 -6.47 3.15 -6.74
CA VAL A 93 -7.17 1.89 -7.05
C VAL A 93 -7.66 1.89 -8.49
N ARG A 94 -8.39 2.92 -8.92
CA ARG A 94 -8.90 3.02 -10.30
C ARG A 94 -7.78 3.02 -11.33
N LYS A 95 -6.67 3.70 -11.06
CA LYS A 95 -5.54 3.79 -11.99
C LYS A 95 -4.81 2.46 -12.17
N PHE A 96 -4.52 1.74 -11.07
CA PHE A 96 -3.95 0.39 -11.17
C PHE A 96 -4.90 -0.58 -11.87
N ALA A 97 -6.18 -0.54 -11.52
CA ALA A 97 -7.21 -1.39 -12.12
C ALA A 97 -7.31 -1.17 -13.64
N ARG A 98 -7.30 0.09 -14.11
CA ARG A 98 -7.30 0.44 -15.54
C ARG A 98 -6.06 -0.02 -16.29
N LYS A 99 -4.93 -0.22 -15.60
CA LYS A 99 -3.72 -0.82 -16.15
C LYS A 99 -3.76 -2.37 -16.13
N GLY A 100 -4.91 -2.97 -15.81
CA GLY A 100 -5.10 -4.42 -15.79
C GLY A 100 -4.58 -5.13 -14.54
N VAL A 101 -4.11 -4.39 -13.53
CA VAL A 101 -3.59 -4.98 -12.29
C VAL A 101 -4.75 -5.34 -11.36
N THR A 102 -4.69 -6.51 -10.73
CA THR A 102 -5.62 -6.89 -9.66
C THR A 102 -5.41 -6.02 -8.43
N VAL A 103 -6.46 -5.33 -7.99
CA VAL A 103 -6.39 -4.43 -6.82
C VAL A 103 -7.31 -4.94 -5.71
N LEU A 104 -6.80 -4.94 -4.48
CA LEU A 104 -7.55 -5.27 -3.29
C LEU A 104 -7.69 -4.04 -2.41
N VAL A 105 -8.93 -3.69 -2.10
CA VAL A 105 -9.29 -2.56 -1.25
C VAL A 105 -9.58 -3.09 0.15
N PRO A 106 -8.79 -2.73 1.16
CA PRO A 106 -9.09 -3.11 2.54
C PRO A 106 -10.42 -2.51 2.99
N PRO A 107 -11.24 -3.22 3.80
CA PRO A 107 -12.55 -2.76 4.23
C PRO A 107 -12.45 -1.77 5.39
N TRP A 108 -11.67 -0.70 5.24
CA TRP A 108 -11.57 0.36 6.25
C TRP A 108 -12.87 1.15 6.37
N PRO A 109 -13.18 1.75 7.54
CA PRO A 109 -14.41 2.52 7.73
C PRO A 109 -14.62 3.61 6.68
N TYR A 110 -13.55 4.30 6.27
CA TYR A 110 -13.59 5.38 5.28
C TYR A 110 -13.57 4.90 3.82
N THR A 111 -13.55 3.58 3.58
CA THR A 111 -13.64 3.00 2.22
C THR A 111 -15.00 2.39 1.91
N GLU A 112 -15.94 2.48 2.84
CA GLU A 112 -17.29 1.96 2.68
C GLU A 112 -18.02 2.66 1.52
N GLY A 113 -18.64 1.88 0.63
CA GLY A 113 -19.41 2.39 -0.52
C GLY A 113 -18.59 2.76 -1.75
N LEU A 114 -17.25 2.74 -1.69
CA LEU A 114 -16.39 3.02 -2.85
C LEU A 114 -16.43 1.90 -3.92
N ASP A 115 -16.83 0.70 -3.51
CA ASP A 115 -16.82 -0.55 -4.28
C ASP A 115 -17.75 -0.53 -5.50
N LYS A 116 -18.84 0.25 -5.45
CA LYS A 116 -19.83 0.31 -6.54
C LYS A 116 -19.32 0.99 -7.81
N GLU A 117 -18.16 1.65 -7.74
CA GLU A 117 -17.59 2.45 -8.84
C GLU A 117 -16.31 1.85 -9.42
N PHE A 118 -15.86 0.70 -8.91
CA PHE A 118 -14.58 0.13 -9.33
C PHE A 118 -14.72 -0.88 -10.49
N PRO A 119 -13.68 -1.01 -11.34
CA PRO A 119 -13.64 -2.03 -12.39
C PRO A 119 -13.66 -3.47 -11.85
N ASN A 120 -13.97 -4.45 -12.71
CA ASN A 120 -14.16 -5.87 -12.35
C ASN A 120 -12.93 -6.57 -11.72
N ASN A 121 -11.73 -5.99 -11.85
CA ASN A 121 -10.49 -6.51 -11.26
C ASN A 121 -10.14 -5.87 -9.90
N VAL A 122 -11.13 -5.23 -9.27
CA VAL A 122 -11.02 -4.67 -7.92
C VAL A 122 -11.89 -5.46 -6.96
N TYR A 123 -11.31 -5.89 -5.84
CA TYR A 123 -12.03 -6.65 -4.83
C TYR A 123 -11.88 -6.02 -3.46
N ARG A 124 -12.98 -5.90 -2.73
CA ARG A 124 -12.97 -5.42 -1.34
C ARG A 124 -12.90 -6.60 -0.39
N MET A 125 -11.80 -6.72 0.37
CA MET A 125 -11.61 -7.84 1.30
C MET A 125 -10.57 -7.53 2.39
N PRO A 126 -10.60 -8.21 3.55
CA PRO A 126 -9.58 -8.07 4.58
C PRO A 126 -8.16 -8.28 4.03
N VAL A 127 -7.19 -7.52 4.56
CA VAL A 127 -5.79 -7.60 4.11
C VAL A 127 -5.22 -9.02 4.31
N LEU A 128 -5.62 -9.74 5.36
CA LEU A 128 -5.20 -11.13 5.54
C LEU A 128 -5.66 -12.04 4.40
N ASP A 129 -6.89 -11.88 3.93
CA ASP A 129 -7.42 -12.66 2.81
C ASP A 129 -6.74 -12.28 1.50
N ALA A 130 -6.49 -10.98 1.31
CA ALA A 130 -5.70 -10.47 0.20
C ALA A 130 -4.32 -11.11 0.09
N LEU A 131 -3.63 -11.25 1.22
CA LEU A 131 -2.29 -11.85 1.28
C LEU A 131 -2.31 -13.35 0.98
N ARG A 132 -3.43 -14.06 1.14
CA ARG A 132 -3.54 -15.49 0.77
C ARG A 132 -3.50 -15.71 -0.74
N PHE A 133 -3.82 -14.70 -1.56
CA PHE A 133 -3.79 -14.83 -3.02
C PHE A 133 -2.37 -14.87 -3.60
N VAL A 134 -1.36 -14.42 -2.86
CA VAL A 134 0.02 -14.28 -3.35
C VAL A 134 0.99 -15.34 -2.81
N GLY A 135 0.53 -16.22 -1.93
CA GLY A 135 1.31 -17.25 -1.24
C GLY A 135 0.97 -17.29 0.23
#